data_AF-A0A0P7Y3B2-F1
#
_entry.id   AF-A0A0P7Y3B2-F1
#
_cell.length_a   1.000
_cell.length_b   1.000
_cell.length_c   1.000
_cell.angle_alpha   90.00
_cell.angle_beta   90.00
_cell.angle_gamma   90.00
#
_symmetry.space_group_name_H-M   'P 1'
#
loop_
_entity.id
_entity.type
_entity.pdbx_description
1 polymer ?
#
loop_
_entity_poly.entity_id
_entity_poly.type
_entity_poly.pdbx_seq_one_letter_code
_entity_poly.pdbx_strand_id
1 'polypeptide(L)'
;CGDGGSAADGSSLKRVAVVEDFFDIIYAMHVEVGPDPSRTPKHAGQKKTYKAIAETYAFLPREAVTRFLMSCGECQKRMHINPSAAEFKGERLDLARPGPL
;
A
#
# COMPACT_ATOMS: atom_id res chain seq x y z
N CYS A 1 11.96 -13.40 -44.89
CA CYS A 1 12.15 -12.11 -44.21
C CYS A 1 11.52 -12.22 -42.83
N GLY A 2 12.31 -12.18 -41.76
CA GLY A 2 11.82 -12.18 -40.38
C GLY A 2 12.23 -10.86 -39.72
N ASP A 3 11.25 -10.13 -39.20
CA ASP A 3 11.41 -8.92 -38.38
C ASP A 3 10.01 -8.56 -37.82
N GLY A 4 9.76 -8.32 -36.54
CA GLY A 4 10.63 -8.22 -35.38
C GLY A 4 9.81 -8.60 -34.13
N GLY A 5 10.50 -9.19 -33.16
CA GLY A 5 9.89 -9.61 -31.91
C GLY A 5 9.34 -8.43 -31.11
N SER A 6 8.19 -8.65 -30.47
CA SER A 6 7.80 -7.91 -29.28
C SER A 6 8.78 -8.24 -28.15
N ALA A 7 9.98 -7.67 -28.23
CA ALA A 7 10.73 -7.35 -27.03
C ALA A 7 9.95 -6.23 -26.35
N ALA A 8 9.16 -6.59 -25.34
CA ALA A 8 8.86 -5.65 -24.27
C ALA A 8 10.19 -5.39 -23.53
N ASP A 9 10.97 -4.51 -24.16
CA ASP A 9 11.86 -3.53 -23.57
C ASP A 9 11.40 -3.17 -22.16
N GLY A 10 12.17 -3.23 -21.09
CA GLY A 10 13.56 -3.55 -20.88
C GLY A 10 13.73 -3.76 -19.37
N SER A 11 14.96 -3.76 -18.87
CA SER A 11 15.23 -3.64 -17.43
C SER A 11 14.51 -2.41 -16.88
N SER A 12 13.31 -2.57 -16.31
CA SER A 12 12.59 -1.48 -15.65
C SER A 12 13.28 -1.25 -14.31
N LEU A 13 14.42 -0.57 -14.35
CA LEU A 13 15.15 -0.13 -13.17
C LEU A 13 14.19 0.78 -12.39
N LYS A 14 13.79 0.32 -11.21
CA LYS A 14 12.95 1.13 -10.31
C LYS A 14 13.68 2.43 -10.02
N ARG A 15 12.95 3.55 -10.01
CA ARG A 15 13.54 4.84 -9.63
C ARG A 15 13.95 4.78 -8.17
N VAL A 16 15.16 5.24 -7.87
CA VAL A 16 15.62 5.34 -6.49
C VAL A 16 14.82 6.45 -5.82
N ALA A 17 14.06 6.10 -4.79
CA ALA A 17 13.43 7.10 -3.97
C ALA A 17 14.49 7.73 -3.07
N VAL A 18 14.59 9.05 -3.12
CA VAL A 18 15.39 9.82 -2.16
C VAL A 18 14.48 10.29 -1.04
N VAL A 19 15.07 10.49 0.15
CA VAL A 19 14.31 10.80 1.37
C VAL A 19 13.44 12.06 1.24
N GLU A 20 13.92 13.06 0.52
CA GLU A 20 13.20 14.32 0.29
C GLU A 20 11.94 14.12 -0.57
N ASP A 21 11.99 13.18 -1.51
CA ASP A 21 10.88 12.85 -2.42
C ASP A 21 9.89 11.83 -1.83
N PHE A 22 10.14 11.26 -0.64
CA PHE A 22 9.29 10.21 -0.09
C PHE A 22 7.83 10.67 0.04
N PHE A 23 7.62 11.90 0.49
CA PHE A 23 6.28 12.45 0.64
C PHE A 23 5.56 12.57 -0.70
N ASP A 24 6.17 13.23 -1.68
CA ASP A 24 5.60 13.45 -3.01
C ASP A 24 5.34 12.15 -3.76
N ILE A 25 6.26 11.19 -3.66
CA ILE A 25 6.10 9.85 -4.26
C ILE A 25 4.88 9.14 -3.68
N ILE A 26 4.77 9.08 -2.35
CA ILE A 26 3.65 8.37 -1.71
C ILE A 26 2.35 9.10 -1.99
N TYR A 27 2.32 10.43 -1.91
CA TYR A 27 1.13 11.24 -2.19
C TYR A 27 0.62 11.02 -3.62
N ALA A 28 1.50 11.09 -4.62
CA ALA A 28 1.13 10.88 -6.02
C ALA A 28 0.57 9.47 -6.30
N MET A 29 1.10 8.43 -5.63
CA MET A 29 0.61 7.05 -5.76
C MET A 29 -0.61 6.74 -4.89
N HIS A 30 -0.79 7.50 -3.82
CA HIS A 30 -1.90 7.33 -2.90
C HIS A 30 -3.17 8.04 -3.35
N VAL A 31 -3.01 9.28 -3.81
CA VAL A 31 -4.06 10.11 -4.37
C VAL A 31 -3.94 9.99 -5.88
N GLU A 32 -4.70 9.08 -6.49
CA GLU A 32 -4.76 9.02 -7.94
C GLU A 32 -5.46 10.29 -8.44
N VAL A 33 -4.65 11.26 -8.89
CA VAL A 33 -5.11 12.33 -9.77
C VAL A 33 -5.37 11.66 -11.11
N GLY A 34 -6.59 11.15 -11.28
CA GLY A 34 -7.02 10.65 -12.58
C GLY A 34 -6.82 11.73 -13.64
N PRO A 35 -6.63 11.37 -14.92
CA PRO A 35 -6.44 12.33 -16.02
C PRO A 35 -7.65 13.24 -16.28
N ASP A 36 -8.72 13.09 -15.50
CA ASP A 36 -9.97 13.81 -15.61
C ASP A 36 -10.09 14.84 -14.46
N PRO A 37 -9.88 16.14 -14.74
CA PRO A 37 -9.92 17.21 -13.73
C PRO A 37 -11.33 17.47 -13.16
N SER A 38 -12.36 16.75 -13.62
CA SER A 38 -13.76 16.92 -13.22
C SER A 38 -14.20 15.96 -12.12
N ARG A 39 -13.36 14.98 -11.73
CA ARG A 39 -13.68 13.99 -10.71
C ARG A 39 -12.89 14.21 -9.43
N THR A 40 -13.62 14.18 -8.31
CA THR A 40 -13.09 14.25 -6.95
C THR A 40 -11.89 13.30 -6.79
N PRO A 41 -10.76 13.77 -6.23
CA PRO A 41 -9.56 12.94 -6.08
C PRO A 41 -9.91 11.65 -5.32
N LYS A 42 -9.70 10.51 -5.98
CA LYS A 42 -10.00 9.18 -5.41
C LYS A 42 -8.74 8.61 -4.81
N HIS A 43 -8.77 8.37 -3.50
CA HIS A 43 -7.71 7.65 -2.82
C HIS A 43 -7.66 6.20 -3.31
N ALA A 44 -6.51 5.77 -3.82
CA ALA A 44 -6.27 4.41 -4.31
C ALA A 44 -6.43 3.35 -3.20
N GLY A 45 -6.19 3.77 -1.95
CA GLY A 45 -6.25 2.92 -0.75
C GLY A 45 -4.93 2.20 -0.46
N GLN A 46 -4.77 1.74 0.79
CA GLN A 46 -3.51 1.23 1.33
C GLN A 46 -2.88 0.12 0.47
N LYS A 47 -3.65 -0.91 0.10
CA LYS A 47 -3.13 -2.07 -0.64
C LYS A 47 -2.61 -1.69 -2.02
N LYS A 48 -3.31 -0.79 -2.72
CA LYS A 48 -2.94 -0.35 -4.06
C LYS A 48 -1.71 0.56 -4.04
N THR A 49 -1.66 1.52 -3.10
CA THR A 49 -0.49 2.39 -2.89
C THR A 49 0.77 1.58 -2.62
N TYR A 50 0.69 0.56 -1.76
CA TYR A 50 1.83 -0.29 -1.44
C TYR A 50 2.42 -0.99 -2.66
N LYS A 51 1.53 -1.58 -3.47
CA LYS A 51 1.90 -2.33 -4.65
C LYS A 51 2.51 -1.41 -5.70
N ALA A 52 1.87 -0.28 -6.00
CA ALA A 52 2.37 0.69 -6.97
C ALA A 52 3.76 1.22 -6.61
N ILE A 53 3.97 1.62 -5.35
CA ILE A 53 5.27 2.09 -4.88
C ILE A 53 6.33 1.01 -4.99
N ALA A 54 6.01 -0.21 -4.53
CA ALA A 54 6.96 -1.32 -4.56
C ALA A 54 7.32 -1.74 -5.99
N GLU A 55 6.44 -1.54 -6.96
CA GLU A 55 6.70 -1.84 -8.38
C GLU A 55 7.49 -0.73 -9.08
N THR A 56 7.30 0.54 -8.72
CA THR A 56 7.91 1.68 -9.42
C THR A 56 9.21 2.20 -8.77
N TYR A 57 9.35 2.08 -7.45
CA TYR A 57 10.45 2.69 -6.69
C TYR A 57 11.28 1.69 -5.89
N ALA A 58 12.59 1.92 -5.84
CA ALA A 58 13.54 1.22 -5.00
C ALA A 58 13.93 2.11 -3.80
N PHE A 59 14.33 1.48 -2.69
CA PHE A 59 14.76 2.16 -1.46
C PHE A 59 13.71 3.06 -0.78
N LEU A 60 12.42 2.92 -1.10
CA LEU A 60 11.37 3.56 -0.33
C LEU A 60 10.95 2.66 0.85
N PRO A 61 11.27 3.02 2.10
CA PRO A 61 11.07 2.13 3.25
C PRO A 61 9.58 1.91 3.55
N ARG A 62 9.24 0.67 3.94
CA ARG A 62 7.89 0.26 4.35
C ARG A 62 7.30 1.18 5.43
N GLU A 63 8.15 1.64 6.35
CA GLU A 63 7.76 2.51 7.46
C GLU A 63 7.25 3.88 6.98
N ALA A 64 7.92 4.52 6.01
CA ALA A 64 7.49 5.81 5.47
C ALA A 64 6.09 5.71 4.84
N VAL A 65 5.85 4.68 4.03
CA VAL A 65 4.54 4.42 3.41
C VAL A 65 3.46 4.24 4.47
N THR A 66 3.74 3.41 5.48
CA THR A 66 2.76 3.08 6.52
C THR A 66 2.43 4.30 7.37
N ARG A 67 3.43 5.08 7.78
CA ARG A 67 3.25 6.34 8.52
C ARG A 67 2.42 7.35 7.74
N PHE A 68 2.66 7.50 6.43
CA PHE A 68 1.88 8.37 5.56
C PHE A 68 0.41 7.93 5.50
N LEU A 69 0.17 6.64 5.22
CA LEU A 69 -1.19 6.09 5.11
C LEU A 69 -1.97 6.20 6.42
N MET A 70 -1.31 5.96 7.56
CA MET A 70 -1.90 6.13 8.89
C MET A 70 -2.20 7.60 9.21
N SER A 71 -1.44 8.54 8.65
CA SER A 71 -1.65 9.98 8.83
C SER A 71 -2.68 10.56 7.84
N CYS A 72 -3.17 9.77 6.88
CA CYS A 72 -4.19 10.20 5.94
C CYS A 72 -5.58 10.21 6.61
N GLY A 73 -6.08 11.37 7.00
CA GLY A 73 -7.36 11.53 7.71
C GLY A 73 -8.58 10.97 6.98
N GLU A 74 -8.59 11.02 5.64
CA GLU A 74 -9.67 10.48 4.80
C GLU A 74 -9.69 8.94 4.82
N CYS A 75 -8.52 8.31 4.73
CA CYS A 75 -8.40 6.85 4.78
C CYS A 75 -8.55 6.31 6.21
N GLN A 76 -8.07 7.06 7.22
CA GLN A 76 -8.19 6.69 8.64
C GLN A 76 -9.66 6.61 9.07
N LYS A 77 -10.51 7.55 8.64
CA LYS A 77 -11.95 7.57 8.97
C LYS A 77 -12.71 6.32 8.52
N ARG A 78 -12.28 5.71 7.40
CA ARG A 78 -12.87 4.44 6.91
C ARG A 78 -12.24 3.19 7.52
N MET A 79 -11.02 3.27 8.06
CA MET A 79 -10.36 2.11 8.70
C MET A 79 -10.97 1.72 10.05
N HIS A 80 -11.55 2.67 10.80
CA HIS A 80 -12.13 2.37 12.11
C HIS A 80 -13.49 1.66 12.04
N ILE A 81 -14.14 1.57 10.87
CA ILE A 81 -15.47 0.95 10.70
C ILE A 81 -15.41 -0.56 10.41
N ASN A 82 -14.24 -1.12 10.13
CA ASN A 82 -14.08 -2.56 9.99
C ASN A 82 -12.69 -2.96 10.49
N PRO A 83 -12.55 -3.40 11.77
CA PRO A 83 -11.46 -4.29 12.11
C PRO A 83 -11.71 -5.56 11.29
N SER A 84 -11.19 -5.58 10.06
CA SER A 84 -11.18 -6.79 9.24
C SER A 84 -10.68 -7.90 10.13
N ALA A 85 -11.49 -8.94 10.25
CA ALA A 85 -11.22 -10.24 10.81
C ALA A 85 -9.79 -10.71 10.47
N ALA A 86 -8.81 -10.17 11.19
CA ALA A 86 -7.52 -10.77 11.41
C ALA A 86 -7.79 -11.75 12.54
N GLU A 87 -8.50 -12.81 12.19
CA GLU A 87 -8.46 -14.10 12.87
C GLU A 87 -6.99 -14.58 12.76
N PHE A 88 -6.10 -13.93 13.51
CA PHE A 88 -4.93 -14.60 14.02
C PHE A 88 -5.50 -15.63 14.99
N LYS A 89 -5.84 -16.79 14.44
CA LYS A 89 -5.94 -18.05 15.17
C LYS A 89 -4.53 -18.42 15.63
N GLY A 90 -3.98 -17.57 16.50
CA GLY A 90 -2.98 -17.98 17.45
C GLY A 90 -3.73 -18.87 18.42
N GLU A 91 -3.59 -20.16 18.20
CA GLU A 91 -3.53 -21.22 19.20
C GLU A 91 -3.10 -20.71 20.58
N ARG A 92 -4.04 -20.07 21.28
CA ARG A 92 -3.96 -19.87 22.72
C ARG A 92 -4.72 -21.05 23.28
N LEU A 93 -3.98 -22.05 23.72
CA LEU A 93 -4.48 -23.04 24.66
C LEU A 93 -5.10 -22.25 25.82
N ASP A 94 -6.42 -22.10 25.80
CA ASP A 94 -7.17 -21.72 26.99
C ASP A 94 -7.18 -22.97 27.86
N LEU A 95 -6.19 -23.01 28.74
CA LEU A 95 -6.07 -23.93 29.85
C LEU A 95 -7.38 -23.85 30.64
N ALA A 96 -8.32 -24.74 30.33
CA ALA A 96 -9.57 -24.88 31.06
C ALA A 96 -9.24 -25.13 32.54
N ARG A 97 -9.44 -24.07 33.33
CA ARG A 97 -9.32 -24.03 34.78
C ARG A 97 -10.13 -25.16 35.43
N PRO A 98 -9.65 -25.75 36.54
CA PRO A 98 -10.34 -26.80 37.28
C PRO A 98 -11.45 -26.26 38.21
N GLY A 99 -12.57 -27.00 38.28
CA GLY A 99 -13.56 -27.04 39.38
C GLY A 99 -14.66 -25.95 39.39
N PRO A 100 -15.76 -26.10 40.18
CA PRO A 100 -15.83 -26.95 41.38
C PRO A 100 -17.15 -27.76 41.62
N LEU A 101 -17.02 -28.68 42.59
CA LEU A 101 -18.00 -29.45 43.42
C LEU A 101 -18.85 -30.53 42.74
#